data_AF-A0A3B9LFV8-F1
#
_entry.id   AF-A0A3B9LFV8-F1
#
_cell.length_a   1.000
_cell.length_b   1.000
_cell.length_c   1.000
_cell.angle_alpha   90.00
_cell.angle_beta   90.00
_cell.angle_gamma   90.00
#
_symmetry.space_group_name_H-M   'P 1'
#
loop_
_entity.id
_entity.type
_entity.pdbx_description
1 polymer ?
#
loop_
_entity_poly.entity_id
_entity_poly.type
_entity_poly.pdbx_seq_one_letter_code
_entity_poly.pdbx_strand_id
1 'polypeptide(L)' 'MHIGASFRAAWENVLRPWFESVSATAVANKEPVAVVIPFYSHASFLRALLLERRISLLAVNFLSPAQLRELLLRGVP' A
#
# COMPACT_ATOMS: atom_id res chain seq x y z
N MET A 1 -17.45 20.08 7.43
CA MET A 1 -17.26 19.01 6.43
C MET A 1 -15.82 19.12 5.93
N HIS A 2 -14.90 18.31 6.43
CA HIS A 2 -13.52 18.32 5.92
C HIS A 2 -13.55 17.53 4.61
N ILE A 3 -13.65 18.23 3.48
CA ILE A 3 -13.39 17.63 2.17
C ILE A 3 -11.91 17.28 2.20
N GLY A 4 -11.60 16.00 2.46
CA GLY A 4 -10.23 15.51 2.40
C GLY A 4 -9.59 15.93 1.08
N ALA A 5 -8.27 16.14 1.09
CA ALA A 5 -7.51 16.45 -0.11
C ALA A 5 -7.98 15.54 -1.27
N SER A 6 -8.25 16.13 -2.44
CA SER A 6 -8.68 15.36 -3.61
C SER A 6 -7.74 14.17 -3.83
N PHE A 7 -8.24 13.05 -4.40
CA PHE A 7 -7.40 11.87 -4.62
C PHE A 7 -6.08 12.25 -5.32
N ARG A 8 -6.14 13.17 -6.30
CA ARG A 8 -4.95 13.70 -6.98
C ARG A 8 -3.96 14.35 -6.01
N ALA A 9 -4.42 15.20 -5.11
CA ALA A 9 -3.56 15.86 -4.13
C ALA A 9 -2.97 14.85 -3.12
N ALA A 10 -3.75 13.89 -2.64
CA ALA A 10 -3.26 12.82 -1.78
C ALA A 10 -2.25 11.91 -2.50
N TRP A 11 -2.51 11.61 -3.77
CA TRP A 11 -1.63 10.80 -4.61
C TRP A 11 -0.28 11.46 -4.80
N GLU A 12 -0.26 12.72 -5.24
CA GLU A 12 0.98 13.43 -5.59
C GLU A 12 1.84 13.75 -4.37
N ASN A 13 1.21 14.11 -3.24
CA ASN A 13 1.93 14.63 -2.07
C ASN A 13 2.18 13.60 -0.97
N VAL A 14 1.41 12.51 -0.92
CA VAL A 14 1.48 11.54 0.19
C VAL A 14 1.71 10.13 -0.31
N LEU A 15 0.79 9.60 -1.13
CA LEU A 15 0.81 8.18 -1.48
C LEU A 15 2.00 7.83 -2.36
N ARG A 16 2.22 8.53 -3.49
CA ARG A 16 3.32 8.23 -4.40
C ARG A 16 4.68 8.31 -3.69
N PRO A 17 5.05 9.43 -3.02
CA PRO A 17 6.35 9.52 -2.35
C PRO A 17 6.55 8.45 -1.28
N TRP A 18 5.49 8.11 -0.54
CA TRP A 18 5.55 7.04 0.45
C TRP A 18 5.80 5.68 -0.22
N PHE A 19 5.05 5.33 -1.28
CA PHE A 19 5.24 4.08 -2.01
C PHE A 19 6.63 3.95 -2.65
N GLU A 20 7.17 5.04 -3.21
CA GLU A 20 8.54 5.08 -3.73
C GLU A 20 9.56 4.78 -2.63
N SER A 21 9.41 5.42 -1.47
CA SER A 21 10.31 5.18 -0.32
C SER A 21 10.21 3.75 0.21
N VAL A 22 9.00 3.25 0.47
CA VAL A 22 8.85 1.93 1.10
C VAL A 22 9.16 0.79 0.15
N SER A 23 8.89 0.93 -1.15
CA SER A 23 9.22 -0.13 -2.12
C SER A 23 10.72 -0.40 -2.22
N ALA A 24 11.55 0.64 -2.13
CA ALA A 24 13.00 0.51 -2.09
C ALA A 24 13.48 -0.12 -0.78
N THR A 25 13.02 0.43 0.36
CA THR A 25 13.48 0.00 1.69
C THR A 25 13.00 -1.40 2.06
N ALA A 26 11.75 -1.75 1.76
CA ALA A 26 11.16 -3.03 2.12
C ALA A 26 11.87 -4.22 1.44
N VAL A 27 12.27 -4.04 0.17
CA VAL A 27 13.05 -5.05 -0.56
C VAL A 27 14.46 -5.16 0.00
N ALA A 28 15.13 -4.03 0.26
CA ALA A 28 16.50 -4.01 0.78
C ALA A 28 16.60 -4.65 2.18
N ASN A 29 15.64 -4.35 3.06
CA ASN A 29 15.66 -4.80 4.46
C ASN A 29 14.98 -6.16 4.67
N LYS A 30 14.35 -6.73 3.65
CA LYS A 30 13.50 -7.93 3.75
C LYS A 30 12.34 -7.75 4.75
N GLU A 31 11.84 -6.52 4.87
CA GLU A 31 10.75 -6.15 5.76
C GLU A 31 9.50 -5.84 4.91
N PRO A 32 8.60 -6.81 4.69
CA PRO A 32 7.42 -6.60 3.87
C PRO A 32 6.48 -5.58 4.49
N VAL A 33 5.94 -4.70 3.66
CA VAL A 33 5.02 -3.63 4.06
C VAL A 33 3.58 -4.05 3.79
N ALA A 34 2.73 -3.92 4.81
CA ALA A 34 1.30 -4.16 4.69
C ALA A 34 0.54 -2.86 4.41
N VAL A 35 -0.21 -2.81 3.31
CA VAL A 35 -1.14 -1.72 2.98
C VAL A 35 -2.56 -2.22 3.20
N VAL A 36 -3.22 -1.69 4.22
CA VAL A 36 -4.57 -2.11 4.59
C VAL A 36 -5.59 -1.30 3.80
N ILE A 37 -6.46 -1.97 3.06
CA ILE A 37 -7.47 -1.34 2.21
C ILE A 37 -8.85 -1.97 2.47
N PRO A 38 -9.91 -1.15 2.61
CA PRO A 38 -11.24 -1.66 2.92
C PRO A 38 -11.88 -2.47 1.78
N PHE A 39 -11.56 -2.14 0.53
CA PHE A 39 -12.17 -2.75 -0.66
C PHE A 39 -11.13 -3.28 -1.65
N TYR A 40 -11.36 -4.47 -2.19
CA TYR A 40 -10.47 -5.08 -3.17
C TYR A 40 -10.30 -4.22 -4.43
N SER A 41 -11.36 -3.54 -4.89
CA SER A 41 -11.32 -2.64 -6.05
C SER A 41 -10.30 -1.50 -5.86
N HIS A 42 -10.19 -0.94 -4.66
CA HIS A 42 -9.22 0.11 -4.35
C HIS A 42 -7.78 -0.42 -4.36
N ALA A 43 -7.55 -1.65 -3.91
CA ALA A 43 -6.24 -2.29 -3.99
C ALA A 43 -5.83 -2.53 -5.45
N SER A 44 -6.73 -3.07 -6.28
CA SER A 44 -6.48 -3.27 -7.72
C SER A 44 -6.18 -1.96 -8.43
N PHE A 45 -6.94 -0.89 -8.12
CA PHE A 45 -6.70 0.44 -8.66
C PHE A 45 -5.31 1.00 -8.28
N LEU A 46 -4.93 0.92 -7.01
CA LEU A 46 -3.61 1.39 -6.57
C LEU A 46 -2.48 0.56 -7.15
N ARG A 47 -2.64 -0.76 -7.26
CA ARG A 47 -1.65 -1.64 -7.91
C ARG A 47 -1.41 -1.21 -9.36
N ALA A 48 -2.47 -0.95 -10.13
CA ALA A 48 -2.35 -0.49 -11.50
C ALA A 48 -1.58 0.84 -11.58
N LEU A 49 -1.97 1.84 -10.78
CA LEU A 49 -1.30 3.16 -10.75
C LEU A 49 0.18 3.07 -10.38
N LEU A 50 0.55 2.21 -9.42
CA LEU A 50 1.94 2.04 -9.00
C LEU A 50 2.79 1.36 -10.08
N LEU A 51 2.24 0.34 -10.76
CA LEU A 51 2.91 -0.35 -11.86
C LEU A 51 3.10 0.53 -13.10
N GLU A 52 2.11 1.38 -13.42
CA GLU A 52 2.24 2.40 -14.47
C GLU A 52 3.43 3.33 -14.21
N ARG A 53 3.69 3.65 -12.94
CA ARG A 53 4.81 4.49 -12.49
C ARG A 53 6.10 3.70 -12.19
N ARG A 54 6.15 2.41 -12.53
CA ARG A 54 7.32 1.53 -12.33
C ARG A 54 7.75 1.37 -10.86
N ILE A 55 6.83 1.58 -9.92
CA ILE A 55 7.08 1.36 -8.50
C ILE A 55 6.94 -0.14 -8.21
N SER A 56 7.97 -0.72 -7.61
CA SER A 56 7.99 -2.16 -7.29
C SER A 56 6.97 -2.49 -6.20
N LEU A 57 6.24 -3.58 -6.39
CA LEU A 57 5.26 -4.10 -5.43
C LEU A 57 5.71 -5.40 -4.76
N LEU A 58 6.96 -5.84 -4.98
CA LEU A 58 7.45 -7.15 -4.58
C LEU A 58 7.35 -7.39 -3.06
N ALA A 59 7.66 -6.36 -2.26
CA ALA A 59 7.57 -6.41 -0.81
C ALA A 59 6.35 -5.66 -0.26
N VAL A 60 5.34 -5.36 -1.10
CA VAL A 60 4.14 -4.60 -0.71
C VAL A 60 2.91 -5.50 -0.78
N ASN A 61 2.36 -5.80 0.39
CA ASN A 61 1.20 -6.66 0.56
C ASN A 61 -0.06 -5.83 0.81
N PHE A 62 -1.00 -5.86 -0.12
CA PHE A 62 -2.32 -5.26 0.10
C PHE A 62 -3.22 -6.25 0.83
N LEU A 63 -3.74 -5.85 1.98
CA LEU A 63 -4.56 -6.68 2.86
C LEU A 63 -5.91 -6.01 3.11
N SER A 64 -6.97 -6.80 3.17
CA SER A 64 -8.22 -6.35 3.80
C SER A 64 -8.07 -6.31 5.33
N PRO A 65 -8.92 -5.57 6.06
CA PRO A 65 -8.92 -5.62 7.52
C PRO A 65 -9.08 -7.05 8.09
N ALA A 66 -9.89 -7.89 7.44
CA ALA A 66 -10.06 -9.29 7.83
C ALA A 66 -8.76 -10.10 7.64
N GLN A 67 -8.07 -9.92 6.51
CA GLN A 67 -6.80 -10.58 6.23
C GLN A 67 -5.70 -10.13 7.20
N LEU A 68 -5.63 -8.83 7.52
CA LEU A 68 -4.69 -8.34 8.54
C LEU A 68 -4.98 -8.98 9.89
N ARG A 69 -6.25 -9.03 10.31
CA ARG A 69 -6.64 -9.67 11.58
C ARG A 69 -6.19 -11.13 11.61
N GLU A 70 -6.43 -11.89 10.55
CA GLU A 70 -5.98 -13.28 10.46
C GLU A 70 -4.46 -13.42 10.55
N LEU A 71 -3.72 -12.55 9.87
CA LEU A 71 -2.25 -12.56 9.91
C LEU A 71 -1.75 -12.31 11.33
N LEU A 72 -2.30 -11.31 12.02
CA LEU A 72 -1.93 -11.01 13.41
C LEU A 72 -2.28 -12.15 14.38
N LEU A 73 -3.40 -12.83 14.16
CA LEU A 73 -3.82 -13.96 15.01
C LEU A 73 -2.98 -15.22 14.78
N ARG A 74 -2.44 -15.43 13.58
CA ARG A 74 -1.59 -16.58 13.26
C ARG A 74 -0.14 -16.42 13.76
N GLY A 75 0.21 -15.23 14.26
CA GLY A 75 1.58 -14.81 14.51
C GLY A 75 2.22 -14.32 13.22
N VAL A 76 2.82 -13.13 13.26
CA VAL A 76 3.70 -12.66 12.19
C VAL A 76 4.94 -13.57 12.23
N PRO A 77 5.30 -14.25 11.12
CA PRO A 77 6.52 -15.07 11.09
C PRO A 77 7.78 -14.24 11.32
#